data_AF-A0A523PES4-F1
#
_entry.id   AF-A0A523PES4-F1
#
_cell.length_a   1.000
_cell.length_b   1.000
_cell.length_c   1.000
_cell.angle_alpha   90.00
_cell.angle_beta   90.00
_cell.angle_gamma   90.00
#
_symmetry.space_group_name_H-M   'P 1'
#
loop_
_entity.id
_entity.type
_entity.pdbx_description
1 polymer ?
#
loop_
_entity_poly.entity_id
_entity_poly.type
_entity_poly.pdbx_seq_one_letter_code
_entity_poly.pdbx_strand_id
1 'polypeptide(L)'
;MKPTESTPIRRKNYVTDLRMQLSVSFSMVGMLVAVCFVYAVTLWLMSDWGSVSEDMSSNQATSIAMFVNGIFFLVALLSSIVVSIIATHRIAGPAMVIERAVRGLCEGDFEKRLTLREKDHLKSLAASVRELRTMMLEERKDQRRLHVRMESALGSGDTDLALELCRSLIGEPDPKPADKAAAVETIDASSETEPEDRYSNAG
;
A
#
# COMPACT_ATOMS: atom_id res chain seq x y z
N MET A 1 7.11 36.10 -18.95
CA MET A 1 7.04 35.00 -17.97
C MET A 1 6.32 35.51 -16.73
N LYS A 2 5.13 34.98 -16.41
CA LYS A 2 4.40 35.31 -15.17
C LYS A 2 4.60 34.16 -14.18
N PRO A 3 4.81 34.46 -12.88
CA PRO A 3 5.04 33.43 -11.88
C PRO A 3 3.73 32.70 -11.56
N THR A 4 3.83 31.37 -11.48
CA THR A 4 2.77 30.47 -11.03
C THR A 4 2.49 30.68 -9.55
N GLU A 5 1.31 31.18 -9.21
CA GLU A 5 0.80 31.17 -7.84
C GLU A 5 0.57 29.71 -7.40
N SER A 6 1.40 29.21 -6.49
CA SER A 6 1.16 27.94 -5.81
C SER A 6 0.07 28.16 -4.75
N THR A 7 -1.14 27.71 -5.03
CA THR A 7 -2.19 27.66 -4.01
C THR A 7 -1.80 26.65 -2.91
N PRO A 8 -1.86 27.03 -1.61
CA PRO A 8 -1.51 26.11 -0.54
C PRO A 8 -2.61 25.07 -0.36
N ILE A 9 -2.30 23.80 -0.66
CA ILE A 9 -3.21 22.67 -0.47
C ILE A 9 -3.40 22.43 1.03
N ARG A 10 -4.47 22.98 1.61
CA ARG A 10 -4.85 22.72 3.01
C ARG A 10 -5.67 21.45 3.12
N ARG A 11 -5.03 20.28 3.24
CA ARG A 11 -5.74 19.02 3.53
C ARG A 11 -6.05 18.92 5.02
N LYS A 12 -7.28 19.26 5.42
CA LYS A 12 -7.82 18.91 6.75
C LYS A 12 -8.63 17.62 6.64
N ASN A 13 -7.95 16.47 6.62
CA ASN A 13 -8.58 15.17 6.88
C ASN A 13 -7.90 14.56 8.11
N TYR A 14 -8.40 14.93 9.29
CA TYR A 14 -7.92 14.42 10.59
C TYR A 14 -8.39 12.97 10.86
N VAL A 15 -9.13 12.38 9.92
CA VAL A 15 -9.66 11.02 9.99
C VAL A 15 -9.20 10.28 8.73
N THR A 16 -7.91 9.92 8.69
CA THR A 16 -7.33 9.22 7.53
C THR A 16 -7.63 7.71 7.58
N ASP A 17 -7.81 7.14 8.78
CA ASP A 17 -8.26 5.76 8.98
C ASP A 17 -9.11 5.63 10.26
N LEU A 18 -10.41 5.98 10.16
CA LEU A 18 -11.37 5.93 11.27
C LEU A 18 -11.40 4.56 11.97
N ARG A 19 -11.20 3.47 11.22
CA ARG A 19 -11.21 2.10 11.74
C ARG A 19 -9.98 1.77 12.59
N MET A 20 -8.80 2.27 12.21
CA MET A 20 -7.57 2.08 12.99
C MET A 20 -7.62 2.97 14.24
N GLN A 21 -7.99 4.24 14.08
CA GLN A 21 -8.07 5.19 15.17
C GLN A 21 -9.15 4.78 16.18
N LEU A 22 -10.34 4.36 15.74
CA LEU A 22 -11.38 3.84 16.65
C LEU A 22 -10.94 2.56 17.35
N SER A 23 -10.25 1.64 16.68
CA SER A 23 -9.87 0.38 17.34
C SER A 23 -8.80 0.60 18.42
N VAL A 24 -7.83 1.49 18.19
CA VAL A 24 -6.81 1.83 19.19
C VAL A 24 -7.42 2.68 20.31
N SER A 25 -8.24 3.68 19.96
CA SER A 25 -8.94 4.51 20.95
C SER A 25 -9.88 3.69 21.82
N PHE A 26 -10.63 2.73 21.25
CA PHE A 26 -11.50 1.85 22.03
C PHE A 26 -10.69 0.94 22.96
N SER A 27 -9.53 0.46 22.53
CA SER A 27 -8.63 -0.31 23.40
C SER A 27 -8.08 0.54 24.56
N MET A 28 -7.71 1.79 24.31
CA MET A 28 -7.23 2.71 25.36
C MET A 28 -8.34 3.10 26.34
N VAL A 29 -9.52 3.46 25.82
CA VAL A 29 -10.68 3.79 26.65
C VAL A 29 -11.14 2.56 27.44
N GLY A 30 -11.19 1.39 26.82
CA GLY A 30 -11.52 0.13 27.49
C GLY A 30 -10.54 -0.19 28.62
N MET A 31 -9.25 0.05 28.41
CA MET A 31 -8.24 -0.12 29.46
C MET A 31 -8.43 0.87 30.62
N LEU A 32 -8.69 2.16 30.33
CA LEU A 32 -8.99 3.15 31.36
C LEU A 32 -10.24 2.79 32.16
N VAL A 33 -11.32 2.38 31.48
CA VAL A 33 -12.55 1.91 32.12
C VAL A 33 -12.28 0.68 32.98
N ALA A 34 -11.46 -0.28 32.51
CA ALA A 34 -11.09 -1.44 33.28
C ALA A 34 -10.30 -1.07 34.55
N VAL A 35 -9.34 -0.14 34.46
CA VAL A 35 -8.60 0.35 35.64
C VAL A 35 -9.53 1.04 36.63
N CYS A 36 -10.42 1.92 36.15
CA CYS A 36 -11.42 2.58 36.99
C CYS A 36 -12.38 1.57 37.64
N PHE A 37 -12.81 0.54 36.90
CA PHE A 37 -13.69 -0.50 37.40
C PHE A 37 -13.01 -1.33 38.50
N VAL A 38 -11.77 -1.78 38.28
CA VAL A 38 -11.00 -2.53 39.29
C VAL A 38 -10.77 -1.66 40.53
N TYR A 39 -10.49 -0.36 40.36
CA TYR A 39 -10.36 0.57 41.48
C TYR A 39 -11.67 0.73 42.25
N ALA A 40 -12.80 0.89 41.56
CA ALA A 40 -14.12 0.98 42.16
C ALA A 40 -14.49 -0.30 42.95
N VAL A 41 -14.20 -1.48 42.40
CA VAL A 41 -14.38 -2.77 43.11
C VAL A 41 -13.50 -2.83 44.36
N THR A 42 -12.27 -2.34 44.29
CA THR A 42 -11.34 -2.30 45.43
C THR A 42 -11.87 -1.40 46.56
N LEU A 43 -12.38 -0.21 46.21
CA LEU A 43 -13.03 0.68 47.17
C LEU A 43 -14.30 0.05 47.77
N TRP A 44 -15.10 -0.64 46.95
CA TRP A 44 -16.31 -1.32 47.42
C TRP A 44 -15.99 -2.45 48.41
N LEU A 45 -15.02 -3.32 48.09
CA LEU A 45 -14.55 -4.37 49.01
C LEU A 45 -13.97 -3.79 50.31
N MET A 46 -13.24 -2.67 50.21
CA MET A 46 -12.70 -1.99 51.39
C MET A 46 -13.79 -1.35 52.24
N SER A 47 -14.87 -0.85 51.63
CA SER A 47 -16.02 -0.31 52.38
C SER A 47 -16.76 -1.39 53.16
N ASP A 48 -16.87 -2.60 52.60
CA ASP A 48 -17.49 -3.75 53.26
C ASP A 48 -16.62 -4.25 54.43
N TRP A 49 -15.29 -4.35 54.21
CA TRP A 49 -14.34 -4.65 55.30
C TRP A 49 -14.24 -3.55 56.37
N GLY A 50 -14.48 -2.30 56.01
CA GLY A 50 -14.45 -1.16 56.93
C GLY A 50 -15.44 -1.33 58.09
N SER A 51 -16.60 -1.94 57.82
CA SER A 51 -17.62 -2.25 58.84
C SER A 51 -17.21 -3.35 59.82
N VAL A 52 -16.30 -4.25 59.42
CA VAL A 52 -15.74 -5.32 60.26
C VAL A 52 -14.55 -4.82 61.10
N SER A 53 -13.99 -3.66 60.75
CA SER A 53 -12.76 -3.11 61.32
C SER A 53 -12.95 -2.11 62.46
N GLU A 54 -14.16 -1.97 63.03
CA GLU A 54 -14.39 -1.11 64.21
C GLU A 54 -13.46 -1.46 65.40
N ASP A 55 -12.90 -2.68 65.42
CA ASP A 55 -11.91 -3.15 66.41
C ASP A 55 -10.43 -2.90 66.02
N MET A 56 -10.12 -2.34 64.84
CA MET A 56 -8.75 -2.12 64.37
C MET A 56 -8.25 -0.70 64.65
N SER A 57 -7.01 -0.58 65.16
CA SER A 57 -6.39 0.74 65.36
C SER A 57 -6.14 1.47 64.03
N SER A 58 -6.30 2.80 64.02
CA SER A 58 -6.19 3.66 62.83
C SER A 58 -4.90 3.46 62.02
N ASN A 59 -3.80 3.13 62.69
CA ASN A 59 -2.50 2.88 62.07
C ASN A 59 -2.45 1.57 61.26
N GLN A 60 -3.17 0.52 61.71
CA GLN A 60 -3.23 -0.76 61.00
C GLN A 60 -4.09 -0.65 59.74
N ALA A 61 -5.23 0.05 59.83
CA ALA A 61 -6.10 0.29 58.68
C ALA A 61 -5.37 1.04 57.55
N THR A 62 -4.57 2.05 57.90
CA THR A 62 -3.80 2.84 56.93
C THR A 62 -2.71 2.00 56.25
N SER A 63 -2.01 1.14 57.01
CA SER A 63 -0.96 0.27 56.47
C SER A 63 -1.52 -0.75 55.49
N ILE A 64 -2.69 -1.34 55.79
CA ILE A 64 -3.39 -2.27 54.90
C ILE A 64 -3.87 -1.55 53.64
N ALA A 65 -4.44 -0.34 53.78
CA ALA A 65 -4.85 0.48 52.64
C ALA A 65 -3.68 0.77 51.68
N MET A 66 -2.51 1.14 52.21
CA MET A 66 -1.31 1.38 51.41
C MET A 66 -0.84 0.11 50.70
N PHE A 67 -0.86 -1.04 51.37
CA PHE A 67 -0.45 -2.31 50.79
C PHE A 67 -1.39 -2.75 49.63
N VAL A 68 -2.70 -2.65 49.84
CA VAL A 68 -3.71 -2.96 48.81
C VAL A 68 -3.59 -2.02 47.61
N ASN A 69 -3.43 -0.72 47.85
CA ASN A 69 -3.17 0.25 46.77
C ASN A 69 -1.87 -0.05 46.02
N GLY A 70 -0.80 -0.42 46.73
CA GLY A 70 0.47 -0.80 46.13
C GLY A 70 0.34 -2.01 45.18
N ILE A 71 -0.37 -3.06 45.61
CA ILE A 71 -0.67 -4.22 44.76
C ILE A 71 -1.53 -3.80 43.56
N PHE A 72 -2.54 -2.97 43.77
CA PHE A 72 -3.39 -2.47 42.69
C PHE A 72 -2.57 -1.73 41.63
N PHE A 73 -1.71 -0.78 42.03
CA PHE A 73 -0.85 -0.05 41.10
C PHE A 73 0.10 -0.99 40.34
N LEU A 74 0.65 -2.01 41.02
CA LEU A 74 1.51 -3.00 40.37
C LEU A 74 0.75 -3.79 39.29
N VAL A 75 -0.46 -4.27 39.59
CA VAL A 75 -1.30 -5.01 38.63
C VAL A 75 -1.77 -4.12 37.48
N ALA A 76 -2.17 -2.88 37.77
CA ALA A 76 -2.56 -1.91 36.76
C ALA A 76 -1.39 -1.58 35.81
N LEU A 77 -0.19 -1.41 36.36
CA LEU A 77 1.02 -1.18 35.58
C LEU A 77 1.33 -2.39 34.69
N LEU A 78 1.30 -3.60 35.25
CA LEU A 78 1.62 -4.82 34.49
C LEU A 78 0.61 -5.07 33.37
N SER A 79 -0.68 -4.88 33.65
CA SER A 79 -1.74 -5.00 32.63
C SER A 79 -1.61 -3.94 31.53
N SER A 80 -1.27 -2.70 31.89
CA SER A 80 -0.96 -1.63 30.92
C SER A 80 0.17 -2.02 29.97
N ILE A 81 1.25 -2.58 30.50
CA ILE A 81 2.41 -3.02 29.70
C ILE A 81 1.97 -4.11 28.71
N VAL A 82 1.22 -5.12 29.19
CA VAL A 82 0.73 -6.22 28.34
C VAL A 82 -0.16 -5.70 27.21
N VAL A 83 -1.12 -4.82 27.51
CA VAL A 83 -2.01 -4.24 26.49
C VAL A 83 -1.22 -3.42 25.47
N SER A 84 -0.26 -2.61 25.92
CA SER A 84 0.62 -1.82 25.06
C SER A 84 1.44 -2.70 24.10
N ILE A 85 2.01 -3.80 24.61
CA ILE A 85 2.77 -4.76 23.80
C ILE A 85 1.86 -5.41 22.74
N ILE A 86 0.66 -5.85 23.13
CA ILE A 86 -0.30 -6.46 22.20
C ILE A 86 -0.71 -5.47 21.11
N ALA A 87 -1.03 -4.22 21.48
CA ALA A 87 -1.39 -3.18 20.54
C ALA A 87 -0.26 -2.91 19.54
N THR A 88 0.98 -2.81 20.03
CA THR A 88 2.17 -2.59 19.20
C THR A 88 2.41 -3.74 18.23
N HIS A 89 2.28 -4.99 18.69
CA HIS A 89 2.47 -6.17 17.84
C HIS A 89 1.47 -6.26 16.70
N ARG A 90 0.23 -5.80 16.90
CA ARG A 90 -0.80 -5.77 15.85
C ARG A 90 -0.57 -4.70 14.77
N ILE A 91 0.42 -3.83 14.96
CA ILE A 91 0.84 -2.81 13.98
C ILE A 91 2.20 -3.20 13.37
N ALA A 92 3.20 -3.47 14.21
CA ALA A 92 4.57 -3.73 13.79
C ALA A 92 4.70 -5.02 12.95
N GLY A 93 3.98 -6.09 13.32
CA GLY A 93 3.99 -7.33 12.56
C GLY A 93 3.51 -7.15 11.12
N PRO A 94 2.29 -6.62 10.91
CA PRO A 94 1.75 -6.30 9.60
C PRO A 94 2.61 -5.33 8.80
N ALA A 95 3.21 -4.32 9.46
CA ALA A 95 4.08 -3.34 8.80
C ALA A 95 5.30 -4.01 8.15
N MET A 96 5.99 -4.92 8.88
CA MET A 96 7.11 -5.67 8.31
C MET A 96 6.71 -6.55 7.14
N VAL A 97 5.51 -7.14 7.17
CA VAL A 97 5.00 -7.96 6.06
C VAL A 97 4.77 -7.10 4.82
N ILE A 98 4.19 -5.91 4.99
CA ILE A 98 4.00 -4.94 3.90
C ILE A 98 5.35 -4.48 3.36
N GLU A 99 6.30 -4.13 4.22
CA GLU A 99 7.65 -3.71 3.81
C GLU A 99 8.35 -4.78 2.96
N ARG A 100 8.29 -6.05 3.37
CA ARG A 100 8.85 -7.17 2.59
C ARG A 100 8.14 -7.34 1.25
N ALA A 101 6.83 -7.14 1.19
CA ALA A 101 6.08 -7.20 -0.07
C ALA A 101 6.46 -6.07 -1.02
N VAL A 102 6.64 -4.84 -0.50
CA VAL A 102 7.10 -3.69 -1.28
C VAL A 102 8.53 -3.91 -1.77
N ARG A 103 9.43 -4.44 -0.93
CA ARG A 103 10.80 -4.75 -1.35
C ARG A 103 10.81 -5.83 -2.44
N GLY A 104 9.99 -6.86 -2.32
CA GLY A 104 9.81 -7.87 -3.37
C GLY A 104 9.30 -7.27 -4.68
N LEU A 105 8.35 -6.33 -4.62
CA LEU A 105 7.90 -5.57 -5.80
C LEU A 105 9.04 -4.80 -6.46
N CYS A 106 9.90 -4.14 -5.69
CA CYS A 106 11.07 -3.44 -6.21
C CYS A 106 12.08 -4.39 -6.87
N GLU A 107 12.18 -5.63 -6.38
CA GLU A 107 13.03 -6.69 -6.94
C GLU A 107 12.39 -7.41 -8.14
N GLY A 108 11.14 -7.08 -8.50
CA GLY A 108 10.40 -7.72 -9.60
C GLY A 108 9.73 -9.05 -9.23
N ASP A 109 9.65 -9.39 -7.95
CA ASP A 109 8.93 -10.56 -7.44
C ASP A 109 7.45 -10.22 -7.18
N PHE A 110 6.60 -10.52 -8.16
CA PHE A 110 5.14 -10.32 -8.10
C PHE A 110 4.36 -11.56 -7.62
N GLU A 111 5.03 -12.69 -7.40
CA GLU A 111 4.40 -13.97 -7.05
C GLU A 111 3.97 -14.01 -5.58
N LYS A 112 4.73 -13.34 -4.70
CA LYS A 112 4.46 -13.35 -3.26
C LYS A 112 3.09 -12.75 -2.92
N ARG A 113 2.26 -13.55 -2.24
CA ARG A 113 0.93 -13.12 -1.75
C ARG A 113 1.08 -12.30 -0.46
N LEU A 114 0.59 -11.06 -0.51
CA LEU A 114 0.44 -10.21 0.68
C LEU A 114 -0.84 -10.60 1.44
N THR A 115 -0.70 -11.35 2.53
CA THR A 115 -1.81 -11.73 3.41
C THR A 115 -1.56 -11.22 4.83
N LEU A 116 -2.52 -10.44 5.34
CA LEU A 116 -2.54 -9.98 6.74
C LEU A 116 -3.59 -10.76 7.52
N ARG A 117 -3.44 -10.86 8.84
CA ARG A 117 -4.42 -11.50 9.72
C ARG A 117 -5.66 -10.64 9.84
N GLU A 118 -6.77 -11.27 10.23
CA GLU A 118 -8.07 -10.61 10.33
C GLU A 118 -8.11 -9.48 11.38
N LYS A 119 -7.25 -9.52 12.40
CA LYS A 119 -7.24 -8.53 13.48
C LYS A 119 -6.15 -7.45 13.33
N ASP A 120 -5.47 -7.42 12.20
CA ASP A 120 -4.34 -6.50 11.94
C ASP A 120 -4.81 -5.11 11.49
N HIS A 121 -4.07 -4.07 11.87
CA HIS A 121 -4.49 -2.68 11.69
C HIS A 121 -4.15 -2.05 10.33
N LEU A 122 -3.43 -2.76 9.44
CA LEU A 122 -2.92 -2.22 8.16
C LEU A 122 -3.58 -2.83 6.91
N LYS A 123 -4.84 -3.27 7.02
CA LYS A 123 -5.54 -3.93 5.91
C LYS A 123 -5.78 -3.02 4.70
N SER A 124 -6.11 -1.74 4.93
CA SER A 124 -6.30 -0.76 3.85
C SER A 124 -5.02 -0.59 3.05
N LEU A 125 -3.90 -0.36 3.75
CA LEU A 125 -2.58 -0.26 3.12
C LEU A 125 -2.20 -1.55 2.36
N ALA A 126 -2.44 -2.72 2.95
CA ALA A 126 -2.19 -3.99 2.28
C ALA A 126 -3.10 -4.23 1.06
N ALA A 127 -4.30 -3.66 1.04
CA ALA A 127 -5.17 -3.69 -0.14
C ALA A 127 -4.58 -2.81 -1.26
N SER A 128 -4.15 -1.58 -0.94
CA SER A 128 -3.51 -0.68 -1.90
C SER A 128 -2.22 -1.27 -2.49
N VAL A 129 -1.38 -1.93 -1.67
CA VAL A 129 -0.15 -2.60 -2.16
C VAL A 129 -0.50 -3.79 -3.05
N ARG A 130 -1.59 -4.52 -2.76
CA ARG A 130 -2.06 -5.62 -3.61
C ARG A 130 -2.56 -5.12 -4.96
N GLU A 131 -3.29 -4.02 -4.97
CA GLU A 131 -3.77 -3.36 -6.18
C GLU A 131 -2.59 -2.87 -7.05
N LEU A 132 -1.61 -2.20 -6.44
CA LEU A 132 -0.36 -1.80 -7.11
C LEU A 132 0.34 -3.00 -7.74
N ARG A 133 0.50 -4.09 -7.00
CA ARG A 133 1.10 -5.34 -7.52
C ARG A 133 0.34 -5.88 -8.73
N THR A 134 -1.00 -5.87 -8.69
CA THR A 134 -1.82 -6.35 -9.82
C THR A 134 -1.59 -5.50 -11.06
N MET A 135 -1.61 -4.17 -10.93
CA MET A 135 -1.37 -3.26 -12.05
C MET A 135 0.02 -3.47 -12.67
N MET A 136 1.07 -3.55 -11.85
CA MET A 136 2.44 -3.79 -12.34
C MET A 136 2.59 -5.15 -13.03
N LEU A 137 1.91 -6.19 -12.54
CA LEU A 137 1.93 -7.51 -13.13
C LEU A 137 1.19 -7.55 -14.48
N GLU A 138 0.08 -6.82 -14.60
CA GLU A 138 -0.65 -6.67 -15.86
C GLU A 138 0.20 -5.92 -16.90
N GLU A 139 0.79 -4.79 -16.52
CA GLU A 139 1.68 -4.02 -17.39
C GLU A 139 2.88 -4.86 -17.90
N ARG A 140 3.52 -5.63 -17.00
CA ARG A 140 4.59 -6.58 -17.37
C ARG A 140 4.12 -7.66 -18.35
N LYS A 141 2.90 -8.17 -18.20
CA LYS A 141 2.33 -9.17 -19.11
C LYS A 141 2.03 -8.57 -20.47
N ASP A 142 1.52 -7.34 -20.51
CA ASP A 142 1.21 -6.63 -21.76
C ASP A 142 2.50 -6.31 -22.53
N GLN A 143 3.52 -5.80 -21.84
CA GLN A 143 4.85 -5.61 -22.42
C GLN A 143 5.44 -6.92 -22.96
N ARG A 144 5.33 -8.02 -22.21
CA ARG A 144 5.82 -9.33 -22.68
C ARG A 144 5.04 -9.85 -23.89
N ARG A 145 3.72 -9.69 -23.91
CA ARG A 145 2.88 -10.06 -25.07
C ARG A 145 3.27 -9.26 -26.30
N LEU A 146 3.52 -7.97 -26.14
CA LEU A 146 3.95 -7.09 -27.22
C LEU A 146 5.31 -7.52 -27.80
N HIS A 147 6.28 -7.82 -26.93
CA HIS A 147 7.58 -8.37 -27.34
C HIS A 147 7.44 -9.68 -28.12
N VAL A 148 6.64 -10.63 -27.64
CA VAL A 148 6.42 -11.92 -28.32
C VAL A 148 5.74 -11.72 -29.68
N ARG A 149 4.75 -10.82 -29.76
CA ARG A 149 4.08 -10.50 -31.03
C ARG A 149 5.05 -9.85 -32.03
N MET A 150 5.89 -8.94 -31.57
CA MET A 150 6.93 -8.31 -32.38
C MET A 150 7.90 -9.35 -32.95
N GLU A 151 8.42 -10.23 -32.08
CA GLU A 151 9.34 -11.30 -32.49
C GLU A 151 8.68 -12.24 -33.52
N SER A 152 7.40 -12.58 -33.32
CA SER A 152 6.66 -13.41 -34.28
C SER A 152 6.44 -12.72 -35.63
N ALA A 153 6.13 -11.42 -35.65
CA ALA A 153 5.91 -10.65 -36.87
C ALA A 153 7.19 -10.49 -37.70
N LEU A 154 8.32 -10.24 -37.02
CA LEU A 154 9.65 -10.21 -37.64
C LEU A 154 10.02 -11.59 -38.20
N GLY A 155 9.73 -12.67 -37.47
CA GLY A 155 9.99 -14.04 -37.91
C GLY A 155 9.14 -14.49 -39.10
N SER A 156 7.92 -13.97 -39.24
CA SER A 156 7.03 -14.26 -40.37
C SER A 156 7.25 -13.33 -41.58
N GLY A 157 8.14 -12.33 -41.47
CA GLY A 157 8.37 -11.33 -42.53
C GLY A 157 7.25 -10.31 -42.70
N ASP A 158 6.32 -10.22 -41.72
CA ASP A 158 5.20 -9.27 -41.75
C ASP A 158 5.67 -7.92 -41.22
N THR A 159 6.31 -7.16 -42.12
CA THR A 159 6.93 -5.86 -41.81
C THR A 159 5.92 -4.79 -41.45
N ASP A 160 4.70 -4.86 -41.97
CA ASP A 160 3.60 -3.93 -41.66
C ASP A 160 3.14 -4.11 -40.21
N LEU A 161 2.92 -5.36 -39.78
CA LEU A 161 2.55 -5.66 -38.40
C LEU A 161 3.67 -5.29 -37.42
N ALA A 162 4.94 -5.52 -37.78
CA ALA A 162 6.08 -5.11 -36.95
C ALA A 162 6.18 -3.58 -36.80
N LEU A 163 5.94 -2.82 -37.87
CA LEU A 163 5.90 -1.36 -37.85
C LEU A 163 4.74 -0.82 -36.99
N GLU A 164 3.56 -1.43 -37.08
CA GLU A 164 2.40 -1.08 -36.25
C GLU A 164 2.69 -1.27 -34.76
N LEU A 165 3.26 -2.42 -34.38
CA LEU A 165 3.63 -2.70 -32.99
C LEU A 165 4.73 -1.74 -32.49
N CYS A 166 5.68 -1.35 -33.34
CA CYS A 166 6.72 -0.37 -33.02
C CYS A 166 6.13 1.03 -32.76
N ARG A 167 5.20 1.48 -33.62
CA ARG A 167 4.49 2.75 -33.40
C ARG A 167 3.70 2.76 -32.10
N SER A 168 3.05 1.64 -31.77
CA SER A 168 2.31 1.50 -30.51
C SER A 168 3.21 1.62 -29.27
N LEU A 169 4.47 1.18 -29.34
CA LEU A 169 5.47 1.30 -28.26
C LEU A 169 5.96 2.74 -28.07
N ILE A 170 6.09 3.50 -29.16
CA ILE A 170 6.61 4.87 -29.15
C ILE A 170 5.51 5.87 -28.72
N GLY A 171 4.25 5.43 -28.69
CA GLY A 171 3.10 6.29 -28.36
C GLY A 171 2.79 7.29 -29.47
N GLU A 172 3.24 7.03 -30.70
CA GLU A 172 2.87 7.84 -31.85
C GLU A 172 1.39 7.60 -32.18
N PRO A 173 0.57 8.66 -32.28
CA PRO A 173 -0.80 8.53 -32.72
C PRO A 173 -0.80 8.02 -34.15
N ASP A 174 -1.61 6.98 -34.40
CA ASP A 174 -1.78 6.32 -35.70
C ASP A 174 -1.87 7.38 -36.82
N PRO A 175 -1.01 7.33 -37.86
CA PRO A 175 -1.09 8.30 -38.93
C PRO A 175 -2.49 8.22 -39.55
N LYS A 176 -3.15 9.38 -39.63
CA LYS A 176 -4.48 9.49 -40.21
C LYS A 176 -4.51 8.75 -41.55
N PRO A 177 -5.60 8.03 -41.89
CA PRO A 177 -5.68 7.22 -43.11
C PRO A 177 -5.35 7.99 -44.41
N ALA A 178 -5.41 9.32 -44.39
CA ALA A 178 -4.95 10.18 -45.49
C ALA A 178 -3.43 10.13 -45.75
N ASP A 179 -2.60 9.97 -44.72
CA ASP A 179 -1.13 9.89 -44.87
C ASP A 179 -0.66 8.50 -45.31
N LYS A 180 -1.45 7.45 -45.04
CA LYS A 180 -1.16 6.08 -45.53
C LYS A 180 -1.27 6.00 -47.07
N ALA A 181 -2.19 6.76 -47.68
CA ALA A 181 -2.30 6.82 -49.14
C ALA A 181 -1.13 7.57 -49.79
N ALA A 182 -0.70 8.71 -49.20
CA ALA A 182 0.40 9.51 -49.74
C ALA A 182 1.78 8.83 -49.63
N ALA A 183 2.00 8.02 -48.59
CA ALA A 183 3.25 7.29 -48.39
C ALA A 183 3.41 6.08 -49.34
N VAL A 184 2.30 5.43 -49.72
CA VAL A 184 2.33 4.32 -50.69
C VAL A 184 2.54 4.85 -52.12
N GLU A 185 1.95 6.00 -52.45
CA GLU A 185 2.06 6.64 -53.77
C GLU A 185 3.48 7.20 -54.06
N THR A 186 4.21 7.60 -53.02
CA THR A 186 5.59 8.12 -53.17
C THR A 186 6.65 7.02 -53.33
N ILE A 187 6.38 5.81 -52.84
CA ILE A 187 7.27 4.65 -53.02
C ILE A 187 7.13 4.08 -54.44
N ASP A 188 5.91 4.07 -55.01
CA ASP A 188 5.66 3.57 -56.37
C ASP A 188 6.23 4.51 -57.45
N ALA A 189 6.10 5.84 -57.25
CA ALA A 189 6.62 6.86 -58.17
C ALA A 189 8.16 6.92 -58.24
N SER A 190 8.87 6.32 -57.28
CA SER A 190 10.34 6.29 -57.26
C SER A 190 10.94 5.10 -58.02
N SER A 191 10.11 4.17 -58.51
CA SER A 191 10.55 2.94 -59.19
C SER A 191 10.49 2.99 -60.73
N GLU A 192 9.97 4.08 -61.32
CA GLU A 192 9.65 4.15 -62.76
C GLU A 192 10.54 5.09 -63.60
N THR A 193 11.72 5.49 -63.12
CA THR A 193 12.65 6.31 -63.93
C THR A 193 14.07 5.75 -63.96
N GLU A 194 14.22 4.57 -64.57
CA GLU A 194 15.51 4.12 -65.09
C GLU A 194 15.47 4.20 -66.63
N PRO A 195 16.15 5.18 -67.27
CA PRO A 195 16.22 5.20 -68.72
C PRO A 195 17.26 4.17 -69.20
N GLU A 196 16.76 3.13 -69.86
CA GLU A 196 17.52 2.40 -70.88
C GLU A 196 18.04 3.41 -71.91
N ASP A 197 19.34 3.69 -71.90
CA ASP A 197 20.13 3.93 -73.11
C ASP A 197 21.54 4.39 -72.74
N ARG A 198 22.50 3.45 -72.74
CA ARG A 198 23.86 3.78 -73.15
C ARG A 198 24.70 2.57 -73.53
N TYR A 199 25.19 2.64 -74.77
CA TYR A 199 26.31 1.93 -75.41
C TYR A 199 25.99 0.78 -76.39
N SER A 200 25.53 1.19 -77.57
CA SER A 200 25.94 0.63 -78.86
C SER A 200 26.70 1.71 -79.65
N ASN A 201 27.73 1.28 -80.38
CA ASN A 201 28.57 2.00 -81.37
C ASN A 201 29.71 2.94 -80.91
N ALA A 202 30.92 2.39 -80.92
CA ALA A 202 32.05 2.81 -81.77
C ALA A 202 32.88 1.54 -82.03
N GLY A 203 33.21 1.15 -83.27
CA GLY A 203 34.01 1.92 -84.21
C GLY A 203 35.44 1.41 -84.09
#